data_AF-A0AA43HKB7-F1
#
_entry.id   AF-A0AA43HKB7-F1
#
_cell.length_a   1.000
_cell.length_b   1.000
_cell.length_c   1.000
_cell.angle_alpha   90.00
_cell.angle_beta   90.00
_cell.angle_gamma   90.00
#
_symmetry.space_group_name_H-M   'P 1'
#
loop_
_entity.id
_entity.type
_entity.pdbx_description
1 polymer ?
#
loop_
_entity_poly.entity_id
_entity_poly.type
_entity_poly.pdbx_seq_one_letter_code
_entity_poly.pdbx_strand_id
1 'polypeptide(L)'
;MTESKQSMADRARALFASNPGIEVTAVQASDAAGVQGWKNRQAMRRTLHDLVDAGYLTKSIGVAPTFKATGQGMRRKAMAPEERAERRREISRASKAKTRAAKAAAQAASPRVDRMTINRSRVAQLSGLAPAKPWGKEKGKERAAETVEEFKARGGHVQRLPASWEQAA
;
A
#
# COMPACT_ATOMS: atom_id res chain seq x y z
N MET A 1 -19.35 -14.70 -6.76
CA MET A 1 -18.40 -14.22 -7.78
C MET A 1 -17.96 -12.83 -7.39
N THR A 2 -16.70 -12.65 -7.00
CA THR A 2 -16.16 -11.33 -6.60
C THR A 2 -15.92 -10.50 -7.86
N GLU A 3 -16.73 -9.47 -8.10
CA GLU A 3 -16.44 -8.45 -9.11
C GLU A 3 -15.12 -7.76 -8.74
N SER A 4 -14.03 -8.26 -9.33
CA SER A 4 -12.76 -7.56 -9.31
C SER A 4 -12.97 -6.20 -9.96
N LYS A 5 -12.82 -5.11 -9.18
CA LYS A 5 -12.82 -3.73 -9.71
C LYS A 5 -11.79 -3.66 -10.84
N GLN A 6 -12.27 -3.62 -12.09
CA GLN A 6 -11.42 -3.49 -13.26
C GLN A 6 -10.51 -2.28 -13.09
N SER A 7 -9.20 -2.48 -13.25
CA SER A 7 -8.23 -1.39 -13.17
C SER A 7 -8.47 -0.40 -14.33
N MET A 8 -7.98 0.83 -14.18
CA MET A 8 -8.09 1.83 -15.26
C MET A 8 -7.45 1.34 -16.57
N ALA A 9 -6.37 0.55 -16.47
CA ALA A 9 -5.69 -0.06 -17.60
C ALA A 9 -6.50 -1.19 -18.24
N ASP A 10 -7.29 -1.94 -17.46
CA ASP A 10 -8.23 -2.93 -18.01
C ASP A 10 -9.35 -2.25 -18.79
N ARG A 11 -9.91 -1.16 -18.24
CA ARG A 11 -10.96 -0.38 -18.92
C ARG A 11 -10.49 0.23 -20.23
N ALA A 12 -9.30 0.86 -20.23
CA ALA A 12 -8.71 1.40 -21.44
C ALA A 12 -8.46 0.30 -22.49
N ARG A 13 -7.92 -0.86 -22.08
CA ARG A 13 -7.72 -1.99 -22.99
C ARG A 13 -9.02 -2.55 -23.54
N ALA A 14 -10.04 -2.72 -22.70
CA ALA A 14 -11.35 -3.17 -23.13
C ALA A 14 -11.93 -2.25 -24.20
N LEU A 15 -11.82 -0.93 -24.01
CA LEU A 15 -12.28 0.06 -25.00
C LEU A 15 -11.65 -0.14 -26.38
N PHE A 16 -10.32 -0.28 -26.44
CA PHE A 16 -9.59 -0.43 -27.71
C PHE A 16 -9.68 -1.85 -28.29
N ALA A 17 -9.88 -2.87 -27.45
CA ALA A 17 -10.10 -4.25 -27.90
C ALA A 17 -11.50 -4.44 -28.50
N SER A 18 -12.52 -3.81 -27.92
CA SER A 18 -13.89 -3.84 -28.45
C SER A 18 -14.06 -2.98 -29.71
N ASN A 19 -13.19 -1.99 -29.93
CA ASN A 19 -13.25 -1.08 -31.08
C ASN A 19 -11.89 -1.05 -31.81
N PRO A 20 -11.54 -2.12 -32.56
CA PRO A 20 -10.28 -2.17 -33.28
C PRO A 20 -10.20 -1.03 -34.31
N GLY A 21 -9.10 -0.27 -34.28
CA GLY A 21 -8.84 0.84 -35.20
C GLY A 21 -9.45 2.19 -34.80
N ILE A 22 -10.13 2.27 -33.65
CA ILE A 22 -10.67 3.55 -33.16
C ILE A 22 -9.55 4.55 -32.86
N GLU A 23 -9.75 5.80 -33.27
CA GLU A 23 -8.88 6.93 -32.96
C GLU A 23 -9.64 7.91 -32.07
N VAL A 24 -9.22 8.03 -30.81
CA VAL A 24 -9.93 8.84 -29.82
C VAL A 24 -8.99 9.78 -29.09
N THR A 25 -9.47 10.96 -28.75
CA THR A 25 -8.80 11.86 -27.80
C THR A 25 -8.91 11.31 -26.37
N ALA A 26 -8.07 11.81 -25.45
CA ALA A 26 -8.14 11.39 -24.04
C ALA A 26 -9.50 11.68 -23.37
N VAL A 27 -10.20 12.73 -23.81
CA VAL A 27 -11.53 13.08 -23.32
C VAL A 27 -12.55 12.05 -23.80
N GLN A 28 -12.60 11.81 -25.11
CA GLN A 28 -13.47 10.80 -25.71
C GLN A 28 -13.21 9.39 -25.14
N ALA A 29 -11.95 9.03 -24.92
CA ALA A 29 -11.60 7.75 -24.29
C ALA A 29 -12.12 7.65 -22.85
N SER A 30 -12.10 8.75 -22.09
CA SER A 30 -12.64 8.78 -20.73
C SER A 30 -14.16 8.64 -20.73
N ASP A 31 -14.84 9.33 -21.66
CA ASP A 31 -16.29 9.28 -21.78
C ASP A 31 -16.77 7.90 -22.25
N ALA A 32 -16.11 7.32 -23.26
CA ALA A 32 -16.43 5.99 -23.77
C ALA A 32 -16.15 4.88 -22.74
N ALA A 33 -15.18 5.07 -21.85
CA ALA A 33 -14.91 4.16 -20.73
C ALA A 33 -15.79 4.42 -19.50
N GLY A 34 -16.76 5.35 -19.57
CA GLY A 34 -17.66 5.70 -18.48
C GLY A 34 -16.97 6.33 -17.27
N VAL A 35 -15.81 6.98 -17.48
CA VAL A 35 -14.99 7.52 -16.39
C VAL A 35 -15.44 8.93 -16.02
N GLN A 36 -16.08 9.02 -14.86
CA GLN A 36 -16.58 10.27 -14.30
C GLN A 36 -15.62 10.86 -13.24
N GLY A 37 -15.61 12.19 -13.17
CA GLY A 37 -14.84 12.97 -12.18
C GLY A 37 -13.42 13.30 -12.62
N TRP A 38 -12.99 14.54 -12.30
CA TRP A 38 -11.68 15.09 -12.69
C TRP A 38 -10.51 14.17 -12.36
N LYS A 39 -10.44 13.63 -11.13
CA LYS A 39 -9.33 12.77 -10.67
C LYS A 39 -9.24 11.49 -11.50
N ASN A 40 -10.36 10.86 -11.82
CA ASN A 40 -10.38 9.62 -12.59
C ASN A 40 -10.07 9.88 -14.06
N ARG A 41 -10.53 10.99 -14.64
CA ARG A 41 -10.16 11.41 -16.00
C ARG A 41 -8.65 11.69 -16.11
N GLN A 42 -8.05 12.31 -15.09
CA GLN A 42 -6.59 12.49 -15.03
C GLN A 42 -5.86 11.14 -14.90
N ALA A 43 -6.39 10.20 -14.09
CA ALA A 43 -5.84 8.85 -14.00
C ALA A 43 -5.96 8.09 -15.33
N MET A 44 -7.07 8.22 -16.05
CA MET A 44 -7.26 7.65 -17.39
C MET A 44 -6.25 8.24 -18.39
N ARG A 45 -6.10 9.58 -18.42
CA ARG A 45 -5.10 10.25 -19.27
C ARG A 45 -3.68 9.72 -19.01
N ARG A 46 -3.29 9.58 -17.74
CA ARG A 46 -1.99 9.00 -17.38
C ARG A 46 -1.87 7.55 -17.84
N THR A 47 -2.92 6.76 -17.66
CA THR A 47 -2.96 5.36 -18.09
C THR A 47 -2.79 5.24 -19.61
N LEU A 48 -3.42 6.12 -20.40
CA LEU A 48 -3.23 6.15 -21.86
C LEU A 48 -1.77 6.42 -22.25
N HIS A 49 -1.09 7.35 -21.56
CA HIS A 49 0.34 7.58 -21.77
C HIS A 49 1.19 6.36 -21.37
N ASP A 50 0.90 5.72 -20.25
CA ASP A 50 1.59 4.49 -19.83
C ASP A 50 1.41 3.36 -20.87
N LEU A 51 0.23 3.27 -21.51
CA LEU A 51 -0.05 2.32 -22.59
C LEU A 51 0.68 2.65 -23.90
N VAL A 52 0.90 3.94 -24.19
CA VAL A 52 1.77 4.36 -25.30
C VAL A 52 3.21 3.98 -25.02
N ASP A 53 3.70 4.24 -23.80
CA ASP A 53 5.06 3.89 -23.38
C ASP A 53 5.31 2.38 -23.38
N ALA A 54 4.26 1.58 -23.18
CA ALA A 54 4.27 0.12 -23.28
C ALA A 54 4.14 -0.39 -24.73
N GLY A 55 3.98 0.49 -25.72
CA GLY A 55 3.85 0.16 -27.14
C GLY A 55 2.47 -0.39 -27.56
N TYR A 56 1.49 -0.38 -26.66
CA TYR A 56 0.13 -0.87 -26.95
C TYR A 56 -0.70 0.16 -27.74
N LEU A 57 -0.50 1.45 -27.45
CA LEU A 57 -1.12 2.55 -28.17
C LEU A 57 -0.07 3.38 -28.92
N THR A 58 -0.49 4.01 -30.01
CA THR A 58 0.23 5.12 -30.63
C THR A 58 -0.52 6.40 -30.34
N LYS A 59 0.24 7.48 -30.16
CA LYS A 59 -0.29 8.82 -29.92
C LYS A 59 0.10 9.70 -31.10
N SER A 60 -0.88 10.39 -31.70
CA SER A 60 -0.61 11.39 -32.72
C SER A 60 0.01 12.66 -32.10
N ILE A 61 0.86 13.34 -32.87
CA ILE A 61 1.46 14.61 -32.50
C ILE A 61 0.57 15.71 -33.09
N GLY A 62 0.01 16.56 -32.23
CA GLY A 62 -0.89 17.63 -32.65
C GLY A 62 -1.57 18.33 -31.48
N VAL A 63 -2.40 19.33 -31.80
CA VAL A 63 -3.14 20.15 -30.81
C VAL A 63 -4.13 19.30 -30.01
N ALA A 64 -4.75 18.32 -30.65
CA ALA A 64 -5.61 17.32 -30.02
C ALA A 64 -5.00 15.92 -30.23
N PRO A 65 -4.12 15.45 -29.34
CA PRO A 65 -3.49 14.15 -29.50
C PRO A 65 -4.54 13.04 -29.41
N THR A 66 -4.63 12.26 -30.47
CA THR A 66 -5.46 11.07 -30.58
C THR A 66 -4.64 9.83 -30.25
N PHE A 67 -5.33 8.81 -29.75
CA PHE A 67 -4.78 7.53 -29.37
C PHE A 67 -5.39 6.43 -30.24
N LYS A 68 -4.53 5.55 -30.75
CA LYS A 68 -4.91 4.42 -31.60
C LYS A 68 -4.24 3.15 -31.13
N ALA A 69 -4.97 2.03 -31.14
CA ALA A 69 -4.39 0.73 -30.91
C ALA A 69 -3.42 0.34 -32.03
N THR A 70 -2.22 -0.11 -31.69
CA THR A 70 -1.18 -0.50 -32.66
C THR A 70 -1.38 -1.91 -33.21
N GLY A 71 -2.23 -2.71 -32.57
CA GLY A 71 -2.33 -4.15 -32.83
C GLY A 71 -1.13 -4.95 -32.29
N GLN A 72 -0.10 -4.29 -31.77
CA GLN A 72 1.01 -4.96 -31.10
C GLN A 72 0.66 -5.28 -29.65
N GLY A 73 1.07 -6.46 -29.18
CA GLY A 73 1.02 -6.78 -27.77
C GLY A 73 1.87 -5.80 -26.95
N MET A 74 1.54 -5.60 -25.67
CA MET A 74 2.35 -4.78 -24.77
C MET A 74 3.81 -5.28 -24.82
N ARG A 75 4.72 -4.41 -25.25
CA ARG A 75 6.14 -4.66 -25.03
C ARG A 75 6.33 -4.58 -23.53
N ARG A 76 6.46 -5.72 -22.86
CA ARG A 76 6.93 -5.73 -21.49
C ARG A 76 8.29 -5.04 -21.55
N LYS A 77 8.38 -3.79 -21.09
CA LYS A 77 9.67 -3.23 -20.69
C LYS A 77 10.13 -4.17 -19.59
N ALA A 78 10.98 -5.13 -19.94
CA ALA A 78 11.73 -5.93 -19.02
C ALA A 78 12.71 -4.99 -18.33
N MET A 79 12.17 -4.09 -17.51
CA MET A 79 12.94 -3.21 -16.65
C MET A 79 13.76 -4.13 -15.76
N ALA A 80 15.08 -3.96 -15.82
CA ALA A 80 15.98 -4.80 -15.05
C ALA A 80 15.56 -4.73 -13.57
N PRO A 81 15.71 -5.83 -12.81
CA PRO A 81 15.31 -5.87 -11.41
C PRO A 81 15.95 -4.74 -10.58
N GLU A 82 17.14 -4.28 -10.96
CA GLU A 82 17.86 -3.16 -10.34
C GLU A 82 17.18 -1.81 -10.57
N GLU A 83 16.81 -1.50 -11.82
CA GLU A 83 16.07 -0.28 -12.16
C GLU A 83 14.70 -0.20 -11.45
N ARG A 84 14.04 -1.34 -11.25
CA ARG A 84 12.79 -1.41 -10.45
C ARG A 84 13.01 -1.07 -8.99
N ALA A 85 14.10 -1.58 -8.41
CA ALA A 85 14.45 -1.31 -7.02
C ALA A 85 14.82 0.17 -6.83
N GLU A 86 15.58 0.73 -7.77
CA GLU A 86 15.97 2.14 -7.76
C GLU A 86 14.77 3.07 -7.89
N ARG A 87 13.86 2.78 -8.82
CA ARG A 87 12.63 3.57 -8.99
C ARG A 87 11.71 3.49 -7.77
N ARG A 88 11.63 2.33 -7.10
CA ARG A 88 10.91 2.20 -5.81
C ARG A 88 11.55 3.06 -4.72
N ARG A 89 12.88 3.08 -4.65
CA ARG A 89 13.62 3.93 -3.71
C ARG A 89 13.37 5.41 -4.01
N GLU A 90 13.39 5.80 -5.27
CA GLU A 90 13.13 7.17 -5.70
C GLU A 90 11.71 7.62 -5.35
N ILE A 91 10.69 6.80 -5.65
CA ILE A 91 9.30 7.07 -5.26
C ILE A 91 9.17 7.17 -3.73
N SER A 92 9.85 6.30 -2.98
CA SER A 92 9.86 6.35 -1.51
C SER A 92 10.50 7.63 -0.99
N ARG A 93 11.63 8.06 -1.57
CA ARG A 93 12.30 9.33 -1.23
C ARG A 93 11.39 10.51 -1.52
N ALA A 94 10.78 10.57 -2.70
CA ALA A 94 9.87 11.64 -3.10
C ALA A 94 8.62 11.71 -2.20
N SER A 95 8.04 10.55 -1.86
CA SER A 95 6.92 10.46 -0.92
C SER A 95 7.31 10.97 0.47
N LYS A 96 8.43 10.49 1.02
CA LYS A 96 8.95 10.95 2.32
C LYS A 96 9.26 12.44 2.32
N ALA A 97 9.82 12.97 1.24
CA ALA A 97 10.10 14.40 1.08
C ALA A 97 8.81 15.23 1.11
N LYS A 98 7.77 14.81 0.39
CA LYS A 98 6.44 15.47 0.43
C LYS A 98 5.83 15.43 1.83
N THR A 99 5.88 14.29 2.51
CA THR A 99 5.36 14.16 3.89
C THR A 99 6.13 15.05 4.86
N ARG A 100 7.46 15.13 4.74
CA ARG A 100 8.30 16.02 5.56
C ARG A 100 8.00 17.48 5.29
N ALA A 101 7.87 17.89 4.03
CA ALA A 101 7.51 19.26 3.65
C ALA A 101 6.13 19.65 4.19
N ALA A 102 5.13 18.77 4.08
CA ALA A 102 3.81 18.99 4.66
C ALA A 102 3.86 19.15 6.19
N LYS A 103 4.65 18.31 6.88
CA LYS A 103 4.84 18.40 8.33
C LYS A 103 5.55 19.69 8.74
N ALA A 104 6.56 20.12 7.98
CA ALA A 104 7.26 21.38 8.21
C ALA A 104 6.33 22.58 7.99
N ALA A 105 5.52 22.57 6.94
CA ALA A 105 4.51 23.60 6.68
C ALA A 105 3.46 23.66 7.80
N ALA A 106 2.98 22.50 8.29
CA ALA A 106 2.06 22.43 9.42
C ALA A 106 2.67 22.95 10.73
N GLN A 107 3.96 22.68 10.96
CA GLN A 107 4.70 23.23 12.11
C GLN A 107 4.94 24.73 12.01
N ALA A 108 5.20 25.25 10.81
CA ALA A 108 5.38 26.67 10.57
C ALA A 108 4.06 27.46 10.69
N ALA A 109 2.94 26.85 10.29
CA ALA A 109 1.60 27.43 10.39
C ALA A 109 1.01 27.36 11.81
N SER A 110 1.57 26.56 12.71
CA SER A 110 1.14 26.49 14.11
C SER A 110 1.82 27.61 14.91
N PRO A 111 1.09 28.40 15.73
CA PRO A 111 1.74 29.33 16.63
C PRO A 111 2.71 28.55 17.53
N ARG A 112 3.96 29.00 17.62
CA ARG A 112 4.96 28.43 18.54
C ARG A 112 4.48 28.66 19.96
N VAL A 113 3.70 27.72 20.48
CA VAL A 113 3.33 27.72 21.89
C VAL A 113 4.62 27.41 22.66
N ASP A 114 5.03 28.36 23.49
CA ASP A 114 6.19 28.22 24.36
C ASP A 114 6.08 26.92 25.16
N ARG A 115 7.15 26.11 25.14
CA ARG A 115 7.17 24.78 25.77
C ARG A 115 6.91 24.86 27.28
N MET A 116 7.09 26.04 27.88
CA MET A 116 6.82 26.30 29.30
C MET A 116 5.34 26.43 29.66
N THR A 117 4.44 26.67 28.70
CA THR A 117 3.03 26.99 28.99
C THR A 117 2.04 25.88 28.64
N ILE A 118 2.47 24.84 27.90
CA ILE A 118 1.57 23.80 27.36
C ILE A 118 1.07 22.79 28.40
N ASN A 119 1.69 22.67 29.58
CA ASN A 119 1.38 21.56 30.48
C ASN A 119 0.57 21.92 31.74
N ARG A 120 0.00 23.12 31.89
CA ARG A 120 -0.85 23.38 33.06
C ARG A 120 -2.27 22.82 32.88
N SER A 121 -2.89 23.10 31.74
CA SER A 121 -4.23 22.61 31.39
C SER A 121 -4.27 21.09 31.22
N ARG A 122 -3.25 20.51 30.59
CA ARG A 122 -3.14 19.06 30.39
C ARG A 122 -2.87 18.31 31.69
N VAL A 123 -2.04 18.86 32.59
CA VAL A 123 -1.81 18.27 33.92
C VAL A 123 -3.06 18.38 34.79
N ALA A 124 -3.78 19.50 34.75
CA ALA A 124 -5.06 19.66 35.46
C ALA A 124 -6.15 18.68 34.95
N GLN A 125 -6.17 18.37 33.65
CA GLN A 125 -7.06 17.35 33.10
C GLN A 125 -6.64 15.92 33.49
N LEU A 126 -5.36 15.68 33.73
CA LEU A 126 -4.84 14.36 34.12
C LEU A 126 -4.89 14.11 35.63
N SER A 127 -4.90 15.16 36.46
CA SER A 127 -4.88 15.03 37.94
C SER A 127 -6.15 14.47 38.55
N GLY A 128 -7.27 14.49 37.80
CA GLY A 128 -8.54 13.88 38.22
C GLY A 128 -8.76 12.45 37.71
N LEU A 129 -7.84 11.93 36.88
CA LEU A 129 -7.96 10.58 36.33
C LEU A 129 -7.27 9.58 37.25
N ALA A 130 -7.98 8.51 37.60
CA ALA A 130 -7.40 7.37 38.30
C ALA A 130 -6.14 6.89 37.56
N PRO A 131 -5.07 6.49 38.27
CA PRO A 131 -3.83 6.05 37.65
C PRO A 131 -4.13 4.97 36.61
N ALA A 132 -3.62 5.16 35.40
CA ALA A 132 -3.85 4.23 34.30
C ALA A 132 -3.43 2.83 34.75
N LYS A 133 -4.32 1.84 34.58
CA LYS A 133 -3.97 0.44 34.79
C LYS A 133 -2.71 0.14 33.98
N PRO A 134 -1.68 -0.49 34.56
CA PRO A 134 -0.45 -0.78 33.84
C PRO A 134 -0.82 -1.56 32.57
N TRP A 135 -0.44 -1.03 31.40
CA TRP A 135 -0.58 -1.74 30.15
C TRP A 135 0.48 -2.86 30.12
N GLY A 136 0.13 -3.96 30.76
CA GLY A 136 0.82 -5.23 30.67
C GLY A 136 -0.24 -6.26 30.37
N LYS A 137 0.07 -7.20 29.46
CA LYS A 137 -0.71 -8.44 29.36
C LYS A 137 -0.86 -8.95 30.78
N GLU A 138 -2.08 -9.06 31.31
CA GLU A 138 -2.31 -9.95 32.42
C GLU A 138 -1.76 -11.29 31.95
N LYS A 139 -0.58 -11.65 32.45
CA LYS A 139 -0.04 -12.99 32.26
C LYS A 139 -1.08 -13.86 32.95
N GLY A 140 -1.98 -14.43 32.16
CA GLY A 140 -2.92 -15.43 32.64
C GLY A 140 -2.09 -16.42 33.42
N LYS A 141 -2.33 -16.44 34.74
CA LYS A 141 -1.68 -17.24 35.78
C LYS A 141 -0.53 -18.09 35.21
N GLU A 142 0.70 -17.59 35.29
CA GLU A 142 1.88 -18.47 35.17
C GLU A 142 1.64 -19.59 36.18
N ARG A 143 1.19 -20.75 35.68
CA ARG A 143 1.18 -21.96 36.49
C ARG A 143 2.64 -22.20 36.80
N ALA A 144 2.97 -22.29 38.10
CA ALA A 144 4.28 -22.73 38.53
C ALA A 144 4.63 -23.99 37.73
N ALA A 145 5.84 -24.05 37.17
CA ALA A 145 6.27 -25.17 36.37
C ALA A 145 6.15 -26.46 37.22
N GLU A 146 5.18 -27.31 36.88
CA GLU A 146 4.96 -28.61 37.51
C GLU A 146 6.12 -29.51 37.12
N THR A 147 6.73 -30.18 38.10
CA THR A 147 7.78 -31.17 37.84
C THR A 147 7.16 -32.40 37.16
N VAL A 148 8.00 -33.20 36.48
CA VAL A 148 7.56 -34.43 35.82
C VAL A 148 6.94 -35.42 36.82
N GLU A 149 7.41 -35.42 38.06
CA GLU A 149 6.91 -36.28 39.14
C GLU A 149 5.51 -35.85 39.60
N GLU A 150 5.29 -34.55 39.80
CA GLU A 150 3.98 -33.98 40.14
C GLU A 150 2.95 -34.23 39.02
N PHE A 151 3.36 -34.08 37.75
CA PHE A 151 2.49 -34.35 36.60
C PHE A 151 2.08 -35.82 36.51
N LYS A 152 3.00 -36.76 36.80
CA LYS A 152 2.69 -38.20 36.89
C LYS A 152 1.78 -38.52 38.07
N ALA A 153 1.99 -37.90 39.23
CA ALA A 153 1.15 -38.09 40.42
C ALA A 153 -0.31 -37.65 40.19
N ARG A 154 -0.54 -36.69 39.29
CA ARG A 154 -1.87 -36.25 38.85
C ARG A 154 -2.51 -37.15 37.78
N GLY A 155 -1.88 -38.28 37.44
CA GLY A 155 -2.35 -39.22 36.41
C GLY A 155 -1.90 -38.88 34.99
N GLY A 156 -1.03 -37.89 34.83
CA GLY A 156 -0.44 -37.53 33.53
C GLY A 156 0.51 -38.62 33.02
N HIS A 157 0.51 -38.84 31.71
CA HIS A 157 1.41 -39.78 31.05
C HIS A 157 2.51 -39.02 30.30
N VAL A 158 3.76 -39.42 30.48
CA VAL A 158 4.93 -38.81 29.83
C VAL A 158 5.54 -39.81 28.86
N GLN A 159 5.58 -39.44 27.58
CA GLN A 159 6.24 -40.22 26.53
C GLN A 159 7.56 -39.54 26.16
N ARG A 160 8.68 -40.26 26.26
CA ARG A 160 9.97 -39.80 25.73
C ARG A 160 10.04 -40.16 24.26
N LEU A 161 10.15 -39.15 23.40
CA LEU A 161 10.48 -39.33 21.99
C LEU A 161 12.00 -39.18 21.86
N PRO A 162 12.73 -40.21 21.42
CA PRO A 162 14.17 -40.11 21.21
C PRO A 162 14.45 -39.08 20.11
N ALA A 163 15.41 -38.21 20.34
CA ALA A 163 15.86 -37.28 19.32
C ALA A 163 16.66 -38.04 18.24
N SER A 164 16.68 -37.54 17.01
CA SER A 164 17.33 -38.20 15.87
C SER A 164 18.83 -38.47 16.07
N TRP A 165 19.49 -37.73 16.96
CA TRP A 165 20.91 -37.90 17.28
C TRP A 165 21.18 -38.91 18.41
N GLU A 166 20.17 -39.29 19.21
CA GLU A 166 20.27 -40.37 20.20
C GLU A 166 20.10 -41.76 19.55
N GLN A 167 19.54 -41.83 18.34
CA GLN A 167 19.32 -43.07 17.60
C GLN A 167 20.52 -43.52 16.75
N ALA A 168 21.52 -42.65 16.59
CA ALA A 168 22.67 -42.86 15.71
C ALA A 168 23.96 -43.25 16.45
N ALA A 169 23.86 -43.65 17.73
CA ALA A 169 24.97 -44.09 18.57
C ALA A 169 24.91 -45.60 18.83
#